data_AF-A0A1G6XZU1-F1
#
_entry.id   AF-A0A1G6XZU1-F1
#
_cell.length_a   1.000
_cell.length_b   1.000
_cell.length_c   1.000
_cell.angle_alpha   90.00
_cell.angle_beta   90.00
_cell.angle_gamma   90.00
#
_symmetry.space_group_name_H-M   'P 1'
#
loop_
_entity.id
_entity.type
_entity.pdbx_description
1 polymer ?
#
loop_
_entity_poly.entity_id
_entity_poly.type
_entity_poly.pdbx_seq_one_letter_code
_entity_poly.pdbx_strand_id
1 'polypeptide(L)'
;MALAVKENTTSLLRKKSVIERPKVIYNDKIEKFVMWFHHELKGQGYNAAMTGMAVADKVTIPYKYLDSFRIHPRVWTQNLSKE
;
A
#
# COMPACT_ATOMS: atom_id res chain seq x y z
N MET A 1 -16.70 1.43 3.88
CA MET A 1 -15.39 0.81 3.56
C MET A 1 -14.30 1.56 4.31
N ALA A 2 -13.35 0.85 4.90
CA ALA A 2 -12.24 1.46 5.63
C ALA A 2 -11.18 2.11 4.71
N LEU A 3 -11.05 1.68 3.46
CA LEU A 3 -10.15 2.30 2.47
C LEU A 3 -11.00 2.74 1.27
N ALA A 4 -10.91 4.01 0.89
CA ALA A 4 -11.65 4.54 -0.26
C ALA A 4 -10.90 4.28 -1.57
N VAL A 5 -11.54 3.58 -2.51
CA VAL A 5 -11.00 3.32 -3.86
C VAL A 5 -11.62 4.31 -4.83
N LYS A 6 -10.79 5.08 -5.54
CA LYS A 6 -11.27 6.05 -6.54
C LYS A 6 -11.47 5.37 -7.91
N GLU A 7 -12.42 5.89 -8.69
CA GLU A 7 -12.67 5.41 -10.06
C GLU A 7 -11.76 6.06 -11.13
N ASN A 8 -10.85 6.95 -10.72
CA ASN A 8 -9.94 7.61 -11.66
C ASN A 8 -8.98 6.60 -12.32
N THR A 9 -8.53 6.94 -13.54
CA THR A 9 -7.63 6.08 -14.31
C THR A 9 -6.16 6.27 -13.96
N THR A 10 -5.83 7.36 -13.26
CA THR A 10 -4.46 7.78 -12.94
C THR A 10 -3.94 7.25 -11.61
N SER A 11 -4.80 6.81 -10.68
CA SER A 11 -4.37 6.14 -9.46
C SER A 11 -3.95 4.70 -9.76
N LEU A 12 -2.95 4.21 -9.04
CA LEU A 12 -2.62 2.78 -9.04
C LEU A 12 -3.72 1.96 -8.32
N LEU A 13 -4.35 2.52 -7.29
CA LEU A 13 -5.42 1.87 -6.53
C LEU A 13 -6.77 2.13 -7.20
N ARG A 14 -7.27 1.14 -7.94
CA ARG A 14 -8.49 1.27 -8.75
C ARG A 14 -9.49 0.17 -8.41
N LYS A 15 -10.74 0.38 -8.82
CA LYS A 15 -11.78 -0.66 -8.73
C LYS A 15 -11.30 -1.91 -9.47
N LYS A 16 -11.43 -3.07 -8.83
CA LYS A 16 -10.89 -4.39 -9.27
C LYS A 16 -9.37 -4.56 -9.10
N SER A 17 -8.66 -3.67 -8.40
CA SER A 17 -7.37 -4.01 -7.78
C SER A 17 -7.59 -5.03 -6.66
N VAL A 18 -6.56 -5.84 -6.37
CA VAL A 18 -6.58 -6.75 -5.21
C VAL A 18 -5.93 -6.03 -4.03
N ILE A 19 -6.58 -6.07 -2.87
CA ILE A 19 -6.11 -5.47 -1.62
C ILE A 19 -6.14 -6.57 -0.56
N GLU A 20 -4.96 -6.94 -0.05
CA GLU A 20 -4.82 -8.08 0.84
C GLU A 20 -4.03 -7.77 2.11
N ARG A 21 -4.37 -8.51 3.16
CA ARG A 21 -3.64 -8.57 4.43
C ARG A 21 -3.33 -7.18 5.03
N PRO A 22 -4.28 -6.23 5.09
CA PRO A 22 -4.02 -4.92 5.65
C PRO A 22 -3.49 -5.02 7.09
N LYS A 23 -2.56 -4.14 7.43
CA LYS A 23 -2.02 -3.92 8.77
C LYS A 23 -2.05 -2.43 9.04
N VAL A 24 -2.44 -2.05 10.25
CA VAL A 24 -2.51 -0.65 10.68
C VAL A 24 -1.57 -0.49 11.87
N ILE A 25 -0.74 0.55 11.80
CA ILE A 25 0.14 0.99 12.88
C ILE A 25 -0.15 2.46 13.16
N TYR A 26 -0.13 2.87 14.42
CA TYR A 26 -0.16 4.28 14.78
C TYR A 26 1.27 4.84 14.73
N ASN A 27 1.45 5.99 14.09
CA ASN A 27 2.70 6.73 14.05
C ASN A 27 2.54 7.99 14.90
N ASP A 28 3.21 8.00 16.05
CA ASP A 28 3.19 9.08 17.04
C ASP A 28 3.78 10.39 16.50
N LYS A 29 4.82 10.33 15.67
CA LYS A 29 5.49 11.53 15.12
C LYS A 29 4.61 12.37 14.21
N ILE A 30 3.66 11.74 13.52
CA ILE A 30 2.73 12.43 12.60
C ILE A 30 1.28 12.37 13.10
N GLU A 31 1.07 11.71 14.25
CA GLU A 31 -0.24 11.48 14.86
C GLU A 31 -1.27 10.89 13.88
N LYS A 32 -0.84 9.92 13.05
CA LYS A 32 -1.70 9.24 12.07
C LYS A 32 -1.71 7.73 12.25
N PHE A 33 -2.81 7.12 11.85
CA PHE A 33 -2.88 5.70 11.55
C PHE A 33 -2.37 5.46 10.13
N VAL A 34 -1.34 4.62 9.99
CA VAL A 34 -0.74 4.24 8.72
C VAL A 34 -1.14 2.80 8.42
N MET A 35 -1.87 2.61 7.32
CA MET A 35 -2.24 1.31 6.79
C MET A 35 -1.26 0.88 5.71
N TRP A 36 -0.72 -0.32 5.86
CA TRP A 36 0.07 -1.03 4.88
C TRP A 36 -0.71 -2.25 4.38
N PHE A 37 -0.66 -2.53 3.08
CA PHE A 37 -1.35 -3.66 2.49
C PHE A 37 -0.62 -4.19 1.25
N HIS A 38 -0.86 -5.45 0.93
CA HIS A 38 -0.47 -6.03 -0.35
C HIS A 38 -1.44 -5.55 -1.43
N HIS A 39 -0.89 -5.00 -2.51
CA HIS A 39 -1.65 -4.42 -3.60
C HIS A 39 -1.26 -5.05 -4.95
N GLU A 40 -2.26 -5.55 -5.67
CA GLU A 40 -2.13 -5.91 -7.08
C GLU A 40 -2.90 -4.95 -7.97
N LEU A 41 -2.23 -4.56 -9.07
CA LEU A 41 -2.83 -3.69 -10.08
C LEU A 41 -3.94 -4.43 -10.82
N LYS A 42 -5.01 -3.68 -11.14
CA LYS A 42 -6.14 -4.18 -11.92
C LYS A 42 -5.66 -4.91 -13.18
N GLY A 43 -6.12 -6.15 -13.36
CA GLY A 43 -5.89 -6.94 -14.57
C GLY A 43 -4.52 -7.59 -14.66
N GLN A 44 -3.70 -7.53 -13.60
CA GLN A 44 -2.35 -8.12 -13.60
C GLN A 44 -2.22 -9.41 -12.79
N GLY A 45 -3.30 -9.93 -12.21
CA GLY A 45 -3.21 -11.09 -11.30
C GLY A 45 -2.33 -10.73 -10.10
N TYR A 46 -1.33 -11.58 -9.79
CA TYR A 46 -0.34 -11.34 -8.72
C TYR A 46 1.03 -10.88 -9.24
N ASN A 47 1.09 -10.31 -10.44
CA ASN A 47 2.35 -9.92 -11.06
C ASN A 47 2.89 -8.57 -10.57
N ALA A 48 2.05 -7.69 -10.02
CA ALA A 48 2.49 -6.35 -9.62
C ALA A 48 3.25 -6.41 -8.29
N ALA A 49 2.79 -7.21 -7.33
CA ALA A 49 3.42 -7.45 -6.03
C ALA A 49 3.82 -6.14 -5.33
N MET A 50 2.88 -5.18 -5.27
CA MET A 50 3.15 -3.86 -4.71
C MET A 50 2.81 -3.82 -3.23
N THR A 51 3.51 -2.93 -2.52
CA THR A 51 3.13 -2.51 -1.17
C THR A 51 2.34 -1.22 -1.27
N GLY A 52 1.09 -1.23 -0.81
CA GLY A 52 0.24 -0.05 -0.75
C GLY A 52 0.27 0.62 0.63
N MET A 53 0.19 1.96 0.64
CA MET A 53 0.17 2.77 1.85
C MET A 53 -0.99 3.76 1.84
N ALA A 54 -1.68 3.87 2.98
CA ALA A 54 -2.76 4.82 3.19
C ALA A 54 -2.74 5.37 4.62
N VAL A 55 -3.31 6.56 4.86
CA VAL A 55 -3.29 7.22 6.17
C VAL A 55 -4.67 7.71 6.61
N ALA A 56 -4.92 7.76 7.91
CA ALA A 56 -6.13 8.32 8.50
C ALA A 56 -5.85 9.01 9.84
N ASP A 57 -6.70 9.98 10.21
CA ASP A 57 -6.65 10.66 11.51
C ASP A 57 -7.28 9.82 12.64
N LYS A 58 -8.21 8.93 12.29
CA LYS A 58 -8.85 8.00 13.23
C LYS A 58 -8.76 6.59 12.67
N VAL A 59 -8.61 5.61 13.55
CA VAL A 59 -8.50 4.19 13.17
C VAL A 59 -9.68 3.69 12.33
N THR A 60 -10.87 4.29 12.49
CA THR A 60 -12.13 3.89 11.84
C THR A 60 -12.56 4.74 10.63
N ILE A 61 -11.94 5.90 10.39
CA ILE A 61 -12.28 6.79 9.27
C ILE A 61 -11.67 6.24 7.98
N PRO A 62 -12.28 6.50 6.79
CA PRO A 62 -11.70 6.08 5.53
C PRO A 62 -10.25 6.55 5.37
N TYR A 63 -9.36 5.59 5.16
CA TYR A 63 -7.96 5.85 4.89
C TYR A 63 -7.83 6.51 3.52
N LYS A 64 -7.04 7.59 3.49
CA LYS A 64 -6.61 8.25 2.27
C LYS A 64 -5.42 7.49 1.71
N TYR A 65 -5.63 6.84 0.57
CA TYR A 65 -4.56 6.25 -0.21
C TYR A 65 -3.49 7.29 -0.56
N LEU A 66 -2.22 6.92 -0.35
CA LEU A 66 -1.07 7.76 -0.70
C LEU A 66 -0.39 7.23 -1.96
N ASP A 67 0.12 6.00 -1.92
CA ASP A 67 0.85 5.42 -3.04
C ASP A 67 0.97 3.89 -2.96
N SER A 68 1.50 3.29 -4.00
CA SER A 68 1.95 1.90 -4.03
C SER A 68 3.25 1.76 -4.79
N PHE A 69 4.16 0.98 -4.23
CA PHE A 69 5.50 0.81 -4.80
C PHE A 69 6.05 -0.57 -4.46
N ARG A 70 7.06 -1.00 -5.23
CA ARG A 70 7.94 -2.10 -4.84
C ARG A 70 9.03 -1.54 -3.95
N ILE A 71 9.30 -2.23 -2.84
CA ILE A 71 10.23 -1.75 -1.81
C ILE A 71 11.66 -1.75 -2.36
N HIS A 72 12.38 -0.64 -2.12
CA HIS A 72 13.81 -0.47 -2.39
C HIS A 72 14.29 -0.93 -3.79
N PRO A 73 13.72 -0.38 -4.87
CA PRO A 73 14.16 -0.75 -6.21
C PRO A 73 15.64 -0.42 -6.41
N ARG A 74 16.40 -1.39 -6.91
CA ARG A 74 17.86 -1.28 -7.17
C ARG A 74 18.72 -1.16 -5.91
N VAL A 75 18.21 -1.57 -4.76
CA VAL A 75 18.99 -1.67 -3.53
C VAL A 75 19.18 -3.15 -3.20
N TRP A 76 20.43 -3.58 -3.08
CA TRP A 76 20.75 -4.95 -2.67
C TRP A 76 20.51 -5.12 -1.17
N THR A 77 20.12 -6.33 -0.78
CA THR A 77 19.98 -6.69 0.62
C THR A 77 21.36 -6.69 1.29
N GLN A 78 21.43 -6.24 2.55
CA GLN A 78 22.70 -6.13 3.28
C GLN A 78 23.40 -7.48 3.46
N ASN A 79 22.62 -8.56 3.55
CA ASN A 79 23.12 -9.92 3.74
C ASN A 79 23.20 -10.70 2.42
N LEU A 80 23.23 -10.02 1.27
CA LEU A 80 23.49 -10.68 0.00
C LEU A 80 24.97 -11.08 -0.06
N SER A 81 25.28 -12.30 0.38
CA SER A 81 26.59 -12.89 0.11
C SER A 81 26.73 -13.09 -1.39
N LYS A 82 27.88 -12.68 -1.95
CA LYS A 82 28.30 -13.19 -3.25
C LYS A 82 28.68 -14.65 -3.03
N GLU A 83 27.90 -15.56 -3.59
CA GLU A 83 28.33 -16.94 -3.79
C GLU A 83 29.59 -16.98 -4.66
#